data_AF-A0A3D5HPI8-F1
#
_entry.id   AF-A0A3D5HPI8-F1
#
_cell.length_a   1.000
_cell.length_b   1.000
_cell.length_c   1.000
_cell.angle_alpha   90.00
_cell.angle_beta   90.00
_cell.angle_gamma   90.00
#
_symmetry.space_group_name_H-M   'P 1'
#
loop_
_entity.id
_entity.type
_entity.pdbx_description
1 polymer ?
#
loop_
_entity_poly.entity_id
_entity_poly.type
_entity_poly.pdbx_seq_one_letter_code
_entity_poly.pdbx_strand_id
1 'polypeptide(L)'
;MHGSTKHNLKLLQSFGNHIIPVGYGELASGLVGDGRMAESEDIVESLSGLFQKKNDLGNRKVIITAGPTQEDLDPVRFISNRSSGKMGIAIAEECADRGAEVVLVLGPTSQRSHHIGVTTEHVRSAQEMYEAMNAHHGTSDISIFAAAVVDYCPASVANKKIKKKDDDMAIALERTIDIAATLGKSKSDKQVHVGFALETNDEMKHAQGKLTRKNFDLVILNSLRDQGAGFQGDTNKVTILKHNSEPIQYPLKSKRLVAVDIIDELVGFL
;
A
#
# COMPACT_ATOMS: atom_id res chain seq x y z
N MET A 1 -2.41 -42.65 18.04
CA MET A 1 -3.33 -41.56 17.63
C MET A 1 -4.52 -42.13 16.86
N HIS A 2 -5.75 -41.86 17.30
CA HIS A 2 -6.99 -42.41 16.74
C HIS A 2 -7.28 -41.88 15.31
N GLY A 3 -8.01 -42.65 14.49
CA GLY A 3 -8.35 -42.29 13.11
C GLY A 3 -9.13 -40.98 13.00
N SER A 4 -10.11 -40.76 13.88
CA SER A 4 -10.89 -39.51 13.93
C SER A 4 -10.02 -38.29 14.22
N THR A 5 -9.02 -38.40 15.12
CA THR A 5 -8.10 -37.30 15.43
C THR A 5 -7.26 -36.93 14.19
N LYS A 6 -6.73 -37.93 13.47
CA LYS A 6 -5.98 -37.69 12.23
C LYS A 6 -6.84 -37.02 11.15
N HIS A 7 -8.10 -37.43 11.01
CA HIS A 7 -9.03 -36.83 10.06
C HIS A 7 -9.33 -35.36 10.40
N ASN A 8 -9.62 -35.08 11.68
CA ASN A 8 -9.94 -33.72 12.14
C ASN A 8 -8.75 -32.76 11.98
N LEU A 9 -7.51 -33.21 12.26
CA LEU A 9 -6.31 -32.39 12.04
C LEU A 9 -6.14 -32.01 10.57
N LYS A 10 -6.34 -32.96 9.65
CA LYS A 10 -6.30 -32.67 8.20
C LYS A 10 -7.38 -31.69 7.77
N LEU A 11 -8.58 -31.81 8.34
CA LEU A 11 -9.68 -30.90 8.05
C LEU A 11 -9.38 -29.47 8.54
N LEU A 12 -8.85 -29.33 9.76
CA LEU A 12 -8.43 -28.03 10.29
C LEU A 12 -7.34 -27.38 9.42
N GLN A 13 -6.34 -28.16 8.99
CA GLN A 13 -5.31 -27.68 8.06
C GLN A 13 -5.90 -27.24 6.71
N SER A 14 -6.91 -27.94 6.19
CA SER A 14 -7.60 -27.55 4.94
C SER A 14 -8.34 -26.21 5.03
N PHE A 15 -8.66 -25.76 6.25
CA PHE A 15 -9.23 -24.44 6.52
C PHE A 15 -8.19 -23.35 6.78
N GLY A 16 -6.89 -23.67 6.65
CA GLY A 16 -5.79 -22.73 6.87
C GLY A 16 -5.37 -22.57 8.33
N ASN A 17 -5.80 -23.45 9.23
CA ASN A 17 -5.34 -23.43 10.61
C ASN A 17 -3.92 -23.99 10.71
N HIS A 18 -3.07 -23.33 11.49
CA HIS A 18 -1.76 -23.84 11.86
C HIS A 18 -1.89 -24.74 13.10
N ILE A 19 -1.35 -25.95 13.01
CA ILE A 19 -1.38 -26.93 14.09
C ILE A 19 -0.04 -26.90 14.80
N ILE A 20 -0.03 -26.46 16.07
CA ILE A 20 1.15 -26.58 16.93
C ILE A 20 1.25 -28.05 17.37
N PRO A 21 2.38 -28.74 17.13
CA PRO A 21 2.56 -30.12 17.55
C PRO A 21 2.43 -30.29 19.08
N VAL A 22 1.96 -31.46 19.51
CA VAL A 22 1.96 -31.83 20.93
C VAL A 22 3.35 -32.25 21.38
N GLY A 23 3.66 -32.03 22.66
CA GLY A 23 4.85 -32.58 23.29
C GLY A 23 4.70 -34.09 23.59
N TYR A 24 5.85 -34.74 23.77
CA TYR A 24 5.96 -36.10 24.30
C TYR A 24 6.32 -36.04 25.79
N GLY A 25 5.59 -36.76 26.64
CA GLY A 25 5.92 -36.82 28.07
C GLY A 25 4.82 -37.42 28.92
N GLU A 26 4.91 -37.21 30.24
CA GLU A 26 3.89 -37.62 31.19
C GLU A 26 2.58 -36.86 30.94
N LEU A 27 1.48 -37.61 30.90
CA LEU A 27 0.13 -37.11 30.70
C LEU A 27 -0.63 -37.12 32.05
N ALA A 28 -1.67 -36.30 32.15
CA ALA A 28 -2.54 -36.25 33.34
C ALA A 28 -3.19 -37.62 33.67
N SER A 29 -3.21 -38.56 32.73
CA SER A 29 -3.66 -39.94 32.93
C SER A 29 -2.63 -40.85 33.61
N GLY A 30 -1.42 -40.38 33.90
CA GLY A 30 -0.30 -41.18 34.43
C GLY A 30 0.42 -42.04 33.37
N LEU A 31 0.14 -41.81 32.08
CA LEU A 31 0.81 -42.48 30.97
C LEU A 31 1.91 -41.58 30.39
N VAL A 32 2.85 -42.16 29.65
CA VAL A 32 3.88 -41.42 28.89
C VAL A 32 3.60 -41.58 27.40
N GLY A 33 3.52 -40.47 26.66
CA GLY A 33 3.29 -40.52 25.22
C GLY A 33 3.06 -39.16 24.57
N ASP A 34 2.73 -39.18 23.28
CA ASP A 34 2.31 -38.00 22.53
C ASP A 34 0.92 -37.53 22.99
N GLY A 35 0.79 -36.24 23.29
CA GLY A 35 -0.48 -35.65 23.70
C GLY A 35 -0.37 -34.64 24.83
N ARG A 36 0.84 -34.36 25.31
CA ARG A 36 1.10 -33.25 26.24
C ARG A 36 0.95 -31.94 25.47
N MET A 37 0.37 -30.93 26.11
CA MET A 37 0.37 -29.57 25.55
C MET A 37 1.83 -29.14 25.34
N ALA A 38 2.12 -28.46 24.23
CA ALA A 38 3.43 -27.85 24.01
C ALA A 38 3.79 -26.91 25.17
N GLU A 39 5.07 -26.84 25.54
CA GLU A 39 5.49 -25.92 26.60
C GLU A 39 5.33 -24.46 26.12
N SER A 40 5.29 -23.53 27.07
CA SER A 40 4.99 -22.13 26.76
C SER A 40 6.03 -21.54 25.80
N GLU A 41 7.28 -21.94 25.96
CA GLU A 41 8.42 -21.55 25.13
C GLU A 41 8.25 -22.05 23.70
N ASP A 42 7.86 -23.30 23.50
CA ASP A 42 7.64 -23.91 22.18
C ASP A 42 6.44 -23.29 21.45
N ILE A 43 5.39 -22.94 22.20
CA ILE A 43 4.23 -22.20 21.67
C ILE A 43 4.68 -20.81 21.21
N VAL A 44 5.44 -20.10 22.04
CA VAL A 44 5.95 -18.77 21.70
C VAL A 44 6.90 -18.83 20.50
N GLU A 45 7.77 -19.83 20.40
CA GLU A 45 8.65 -20.03 19.24
C GLU A 45 7.85 -20.34 17.97
N SER A 46 6.85 -21.22 18.06
CA SER A 46 5.94 -21.53 16.94
C SER A 46 5.20 -20.28 16.46
N LEU A 47 4.67 -19.47 17.39
CA LEU A 47 4.04 -18.20 17.06
C LEU A 47 5.06 -17.22 16.47
N SER A 48 6.27 -17.15 17.01
CA SER A 48 7.33 -16.27 16.52
C SER A 48 7.77 -16.63 15.11
N GLY A 49 7.79 -17.92 14.75
CA GLY A 49 8.04 -18.38 13.38
C GLY A 49 6.87 -18.10 12.42
N LEU A 50 5.62 -18.23 12.90
CA LEU A 50 4.42 -17.89 12.13
C LEU A 50 4.25 -16.39 11.90
N PHE A 51 4.69 -15.58 12.86
CA PHE A 51 4.66 -14.12 12.82
C PHE A 51 6.04 -13.51 12.56
N GLN A 52 7.02 -14.31 12.15
CA GLN A 52 8.33 -13.80 11.76
C GLN A 52 8.12 -13.00 10.48
N LYS A 53 8.05 -11.68 10.64
CA LYS A 53 7.93 -10.78 9.51
C LYS A 53 9.18 -10.97 8.64
N LYS A 54 8.98 -11.20 7.35
CA LYS A 54 10.08 -11.34 6.38
C LYS A 54 10.94 -10.09 6.50
N ASN A 55 12.22 -10.20 6.85
CA ASN A 55 13.12 -9.04 6.89
C ASN A 55 13.83 -8.84 5.54
N ASP A 56 13.09 -9.02 4.46
CA ASP A 56 13.61 -9.08 3.08
C ASP A 56 13.77 -7.69 2.43
N LEU A 57 13.10 -6.67 2.97
CA LEU A 57 13.42 -5.28 2.66
C LEU A 57 14.66 -4.79 3.42
N GLY A 58 14.93 -5.31 4.62
CA GLY A 58 16.04 -4.86 5.46
C GLY A 58 16.00 -3.34 5.67
N ASN A 59 17.13 -2.71 5.96
CA ASN A 59 17.18 -1.25 6.22
C ASN A 59 17.07 -0.37 4.95
N ARG A 60 16.37 -0.83 3.90
CA ARG A 60 16.13 -0.02 2.71
C ARG A 60 15.24 1.16 3.06
N LYS A 61 15.50 2.29 2.39
CA LYS A 61 14.74 3.53 2.55
C LYS A 61 13.59 3.57 1.57
N VAL A 62 12.36 3.59 2.10
CA VAL A 62 11.13 3.57 1.30
C VAL A 62 10.37 4.87 1.53
N ILE A 63 10.08 5.60 0.45
CA ILE A 63 9.21 6.78 0.49
C ILE A 63 7.89 6.50 -0.22
N ILE A 64 6.78 6.86 0.40
CA ILE A 64 5.43 6.47 -0.05
C ILE A 64 4.53 7.68 -0.01
N THR A 65 3.83 7.96 -1.10
CA THR A 65 2.72 8.93 -1.10
C THR A 65 1.39 8.22 -0.81
N ALA A 66 0.54 8.82 0.00
CA ALA A 66 -0.80 8.31 0.27
C ALA A 66 -1.83 9.43 0.47
N GLY A 67 -3.12 9.07 0.36
CA GLY A 67 -4.23 10.02 0.52
C GLY A 67 -4.48 10.87 -0.73
N PRO A 68 -5.47 11.77 -0.70
CA PRO A 68 -5.70 12.74 -1.76
C PRO A 68 -4.83 14.00 -1.56
N THR A 69 -4.67 14.82 -2.59
CA THR A 69 -4.31 16.24 -2.41
C THR A 69 -5.56 17.12 -2.39
N GLN A 70 -5.46 18.30 -1.80
CA GLN A 70 -6.53 19.31 -1.73
C GLN A 70 -6.00 20.64 -2.26
N GLU A 71 -6.51 21.06 -3.42
CA GLU A 71 -6.12 22.30 -4.08
C GLU A 71 -7.14 23.40 -3.76
N ASP A 72 -6.74 24.38 -2.96
CA ASP A 72 -7.65 25.39 -2.43
C ASP A 72 -8.14 26.36 -3.52
N LEU A 73 -9.45 26.60 -3.57
CA LEU A 73 -10.04 27.70 -4.37
C LEU A 73 -10.11 28.98 -3.53
N ASP A 74 -10.51 28.81 -2.28
CA ASP A 74 -10.67 29.85 -1.26
C ASP A 74 -10.49 29.20 0.13
N PRO A 75 -10.53 29.94 1.25
CA PRO A 75 -10.29 29.37 2.58
C PRO A 75 -11.33 28.33 3.05
N VAL A 76 -12.37 28.07 2.26
CA VAL A 76 -13.49 27.17 2.62
C VAL A 76 -13.64 26.01 1.63
N ARG A 77 -13.22 26.20 0.37
CA ARG A 77 -13.45 25.25 -0.73
C ARG A 77 -12.15 24.82 -1.36
N PHE A 78 -12.08 23.54 -1.74
CA PHE A 78 -10.94 22.95 -2.43
C PHE A 78 -11.39 21.93 -3.48
N ILE A 79 -10.51 21.62 -4.44
CA ILE A 79 -10.63 20.51 -5.39
C ILE A 79 -9.85 19.32 -4.84
N SER A 80 -10.44 18.12 -4.87
CA SER A 80 -9.78 16.91 -4.37
C SER A 80 -10.30 15.66 -5.05
N ASN A 81 -9.47 14.61 -5.06
CA ASN A 81 -9.86 13.28 -5.49
C ASN A 81 -10.42 12.45 -4.33
N ARG A 82 -11.31 11.50 -4.63
CA ARG A 82 -11.85 10.58 -3.63
C ARG A 82 -10.81 9.52 -3.27
N SER A 83 -10.02 9.78 -2.24
CA SER A 83 -9.09 8.79 -1.68
C SER A 83 -9.17 8.75 -0.16
N SER A 84 -9.17 7.53 0.40
CA SER A 84 -9.09 7.33 1.85
C SER A 84 -7.64 7.29 2.35
N GLY A 85 -6.66 7.09 1.48
CA GLY A 85 -5.26 6.84 1.85
C GLY A 85 -4.96 5.44 2.40
N LYS A 86 -5.99 4.61 2.67
CA LYS A 86 -5.83 3.28 3.29
C LYS A 86 -4.85 2.36 2.58
N MET A 87 -4.80 2.39 1.25
CA MET A 87 -3.91 1.52 0.47
C MET A 87 -2.44 1.90 0.68
N GLY A 88 -2.09 3.18 0.53
CA GLY A 88 -0.72 3.65 0.76
C GLY A 88 -0.26 3.47 2.21
N ILE A 89 -1.16 3.66 3.18
CA ILE A 89 -0.88 3.36 4.60
C ILE A 89 -0.60 1.87 4.80
N ALA A 90 -1.44 0.97 4.25
CA ALA A 90 -1.22 -0.47 4.39
C ALA A 90 0.12 -0.93 3.77
N ILE A 91 0.53 -0.31 2.66
CA ILE A 91 1.84 -0.55 2.03
C ILE A 91 2.98 -0.05 2.92
N ALA A 92 2.84 1.13 3.52
CA ALA A 92 3.83 1.67 4.43
C ALA A 92 4.04 0.79 5.66
N GLU A 93 2.95 0.30 6.25
CA GLU A 93 2.99 -0.63 7.38
C GLU A 93 3.63 -1.95 6.97
N GLU A 94 3.28 -2.51 5.82
CA GLU A 94 3.89 -3.74 5.30
C GLU A 94 5.40 -3.57 5.03
N CYS A 95 5.83 -2.43 4.49
CA CYS A 95 7.26 -2.16 4.26
C CYS A 95 8.03 -2.11 5.60
N ALA A 96 7.49 -1.39 6.58
CA ALA A 96 8.10 -1.27 7.91
C ALA A 96 8.09 -2.61 8.65
N ASP A 97 7.03 -3.41 8.50
CA ASP A 97 6.94 -4.78 8.99
C ASP A 97 8.09 -5.63 8.45
N ARG A 98 8.53 -5.38 7.20
CA ARG A 98 9.63 -6.10 6.56
C ARG A 98 11.02 -5.49 6.75
N GLY A 99 11.14 -4.58 7.71
CA GLY A 99 12.41 -4.00 8.16
C GLY A 99 12.80 -2.67 7.52
N ALA A 100 12.02 -2.15 6.57
CA ALA A 100 12.34 -0.91 5.87
C ALA A 100 12.28 0.34 6.78
N GLU A 101 13.11 1.32 6.46
CA GLU A 101 12.98 2.69 6.97
C GLU A 101 11.94 3.42 6.12
N VAL A 102 10.75 3.67 6.67
CA VAL A 102 9.61 4.18 5.90
C VAL A 102 9.31 5.64 6.19
N VAL A 103 9.23 6.45 5.14
CA VAL A 103 8.65 7.79 5.14
C VAL A 103 7.33 7.77 4.37
N LEU A 104 6.24 8.11 5.05
CA LEU A 104 4.90 8.21 4.48
C LEU A 104 4.52 9.69 4.32
N VAL A 105 4.51 10.17 3.07
CA VAL A 105 4.00 11.50 2.70
C VAL A 105 2.48 11.41 2.53
N LEU A 106 1.74 11.90 3.53
CA LEU A 106 0.31 11.68 3.68
C LEU A 106 -0.50 12.96 3.44
N GLY A 107 -1.29 12.93 2.37
CA GLY A 107 -2.31 13.94 2.08
C GLY A 107 -3.50 13.92 3.06
N PRO A 108 -4.45 14.87 2.99
CA PRO A 108 -5.50 15.01 4.00
C PRO A 108 -6.43 13.79 4.07
N THR A 109 -6.46 13.11 5.22
CA THR A 109 -7.34 11.96 5.50
C THR A 109 -7.62 11.82 7.01
N SER A 110 -8.68 11.10 7.36
CA SER A 110 -8.95 10.68 8.74
C SER A 110 -8.16 9.44 9.17
N GLN A 111 -7.51 8.77 8.22
CA GLN A 111 -6.69 7.58 8.47
C GLN A 111 -5.28 8.00 8.92
N ARG A 112 -4.62 7.12 9.68
CA ARG A 112 -3.23 7.30 10.09
C ARG A 112 -2.56 5.93 10.22
N SER A 113 -1.26 5.87 9.97
CA SER A 113 -0.50 4.70 10.37
C SER A 113 -0.29 4.71 11.88
N HIS A 114 -0.34 3.54 12.50
CA HIS A 114 -0.02 3.33 13.91
C HIS A 114 1.29 2.57 14.10
N HIS A 115 2.00 2.28 13.02
CA HIS A 115 3.21 1.48 13.04
C HIS A 115 4.42 2.32 13.47
N ILE A 116 5.15 1.85 14.47
CA ILE A 116 6.32 2.56 15.03
C ILE A 116 7.45 2.77 14.04
N GLY A 117 7.55 1.93 13.00
CA GLY A 117 8.55 2.03 11.94
C GLY A 117 8.17 2.94 10.78
N VAL A 118 7.04 3.66 10.87
CA VAL A 118 6.58 4.59 9.82
C VAL A 118 6.66 6.03 10.31
N THR A 119 7.53 6.83 9.70
CA THR A 119 7.56 8.28 9.92
C THR A 119 6.59 8.94 8.95
N THR A 120 5.62 9.70 9.45
CA THR A 120 4.59 10.35 8.60
C THR A 120 4.88 11.85 8.45
N GLU A 121 4.89 12.33 7.21
CA GLU A 121 4.97 13.74 6.85
C GLU A 121 3.64 14.18 6.23
N HIS A 122 2.97 15.15 6.85
CA HIS A 122 1.65 15.59 6.40
C HIS A 122 1.75 16.73 5.40
N VAL A 123 1.02 16.59 4.29
CA VAL A 123 0.96 17.57 3.20
C VAL A 123 -0.50 17.83 2.82
N ARG A 124 -0.77 18.96 2.17
CA ARG A 124 -2.10 19.34 1.70
C ARG A 124 -2.19 19.32 0.18
N SER A 125 -1.28 20.00 -0.51
CA SER A 125 -1.32 20.22 -1.96
C SER A 125 -0.40 19.26 -2.73
N ALA A 126 -0.60 19.17 -4.05
CA ALA A 126 0.29 18.46 -4.96
C ALA A 126 1.72 19.03 -4.92
N GLN A 127 1.86 20.34 -4.76
CA GLN A 127 3.15 21.00 -4.66
C GLN A 127 3.88 20.63 -3.36
N GLU A 128 3.21 20.68 -2.21
CA GLU A 128 3.79 20.23 -0.93
C GLU A 128 4.16 18.76 -0.96
N MET A 129 3.30 17.91 -1.54
CA MET A 129 3.59 16.48 -1.70
C MET A 129 4.82 16.24 -2.58
N TYR A 130 5.00 17.03 -3.64
CA TYR A 130 6.19 16.98 -4.48
C TYR A 130 7.43 17.37 -3.70
N GLU A 131 7.40 18.48 -2.96
CA GLU A 131 8.54 18.98 -2.19
C GLU A 131 8.99 17.96 -1.14
N ALA A 132 8.04 17.40 -0.39
CA ALA A 132 8.29 16.33 0.58
C ALA A 132 8.93 15.11 -0.10
N MET A 133 8.34 14.61 -1.19
CA MET A 133 8.89 13.47 -1.92
C MET A 133 10.29 13.76 -2.47
N ASN A 134 10.50 14.93 -3.06
CA ASN A 134 11.77 15.34 -3.64
C ASN A 134 12.89 15.47 -2.59
N ALA A 135 12.57 15.89 -1.36
CA ALA A 135 13.53 16.00 -0.27
C ALA A 135 14.11 14.63 0.14
N HIS A 136 13.32 13.55 0.04
CA HIS A 136 13.75 12.20 0.40
C HIS A 136 14.23 11.37 -0.80
N HIS A 137 13.75 11.69 -2.01
CA HIS A 137 13.94 10.90 -3.23
C HIS A 137 15.39 10.57 -3.53
N GLY A 138 16.31 11.53 -3.40
CA GLY A 138 17.73 11.29 -3.71
C GLY A 138 18.42 10.24 -2.83
N THR A 139 17.82 9.88 -1.70
CA THR A 139 18.39 8.91 -0.74
C THR A 139 17.52 7.68 -0.53
N SER A 140 16.35 7.60 -1.18
CA SER A 140 15.48 6.43 -1.08
C SER A 140 15.91 5.34 -2.06
N ASP A 141 15.78 4.10 -1.65
CA ASP A 141 15.95 2.93 -2.52
C ASP A 141 14.65 2.67 -3.30
N ILE A 142 13.50 2.95 -2.67
CA ILE A 142 12.17 2.63 -3.22
C ILE A 142 11.25 3.84 -3.07
N SER A 143 10.53 4.18 -4.14
CA SER A 143 9.49 5.22 -4.16
C SER A 143 8.15 4.65 -4.62
N ILE A 144 7.10 4.74 -3.79
CA ILE A 144 5.77 4.21 -4.07
C ILE A 144 4.76 5.36 -4.20
N PHE A 145 4.20 5.53 -5.39
CA PHE A 145 3.30 6.61 -5.77
C PHE A 145 1.83 6.18 -5.65
N ALA A 146 1.33 6.06 -4.41
CA ALA A 146 -0.03 5.57 -4.11
C ALA A 146 -1.05 6.67 -3.77
N ALA A 147 -0.65 7.95 -3.75
CA ALA A 147 -1.58 9.06 -3.54
C ALA A 147 -2.48 9.33 -4.75
N ALA A 148 -3.68 9.85 -4.49
CA ALA A 148 -4.59 10.36 -5.51
C ALA A 148 -4.36 11.87 -5.69
N VAL A 149 -3.25 12.21 -6.35
CA VAL A 149 -2.88 13.60 -6.65
C VAL A 149 -3.87 14.19 -7.64
N VAL A 150 -4.33 15.41 -7.38
CA VAL A 150 -5.21 16.16 -8.30
C VAL A 150 -4.39 16.64 -9.51
N ASP A 151 -4.87 16.40 -10.74
CA ASP A 151 -4.15 16.78 -11.97
C ASP A 151 -4.24 18.28 -12.32
N TYR A 152 -5.22 19.00 -11.75
CA TYR A 152 -5.48 20.41 -12.02
C TYR A 152 -5.81 21.18 -10.74
N CYS A 153 -5.17 22.33 -10.53
CA CYS A 153 -5.42 23.25 -9.43
C CYS A 153 -6.03 24.57 -9.94
N PRO A 154 -6.69 25.36 -9.07
CA PRO A 154 -7.12 26.72 -9.42
C PRO A 154 -5.93 27.60 -9.80
N ALA A 155 -5.99 28.26 -10.97
CA ALA A 155 -4.93 29.16 -11.44
C ALA A 155 -4.74 30.40 -10.55
N SER A 156 -5.70 30.69 -9.67
CA SER A 156 -5.59 31.70 -8.63
C SER A 156 -6.40 31.29 -7.42
N VAL A 157 -5.80 31.36 -6.22
CA VAL A 157 -6.48 31.10 -4.95
C VAL A 157 -7.02 32.42 -4.38
N ALA A 158 -8.31 32.47 -4.04
CA ALA A 158 -8.91 33.64 -3.44
C ALA A 158 -8.59 33.72 -1.93
N ASN A 159 -8.15 34.88 -1.45
CA ASN A 159 -7.89 35.08 -0.01
C ASN A 159 -9.15 35.17 0.87
N LYS A 160 -10.34 35.21 0.24
CA LYS A 160 -11.64 35.29 0.92
C LYS A 160 -12.62 34.35 0.24
N LYS A 161 -13.56 33.81 1.02
CA LYS A 161 -14.65 32.97 0.51
C LYS A 161 -15.31 33.64 -0.70
N ILE A 162 -15.34 32.93 -1.82
CA ILE A 162 -15.94 33.43 -3.05
C ILE A 162 -17.45 33.57 -2.80
N LYS A 163 -17.94 34.82 -2.86
CA LYS A 163 -19.35 35.13 -2.65
C LYS A 163 -20.19 34.54 -3.78
N LYS A 164 -21.38 34.05 -3.43
CA LYS A 164 -22.39 33.67 -4.43
C LYS A 164 -22.73 34.92 -5.24
N LYS A 165 -22.59 34.83 -6.57
CA LYS A 165 -23.14 35.79 -7.53
C LYS A 165 -24.39 35.15 -8.16
N ASP A 166 -25.26 35.97 -8.74
CA ASP A 166 -26.49 35.48 -9.38
C ASP A 166 -26.21 34.79 -10.72
N ASP A 167 -25.04 35.01 -11.33
CA ASP A 167 -24.57 34.34 -12.54
C ASP A 167 -23.75 33.07 -12.28
N ASP A 168 -23.57 32.28 -13.34
CA ASP A 168 -22.72 31.10 -13.37
C ASP A 168 -21.27 31.39 -12.91
N MET A 169 -20.72 30.46 -12.13
CA MET A 169 -19.34 30.55 -11.63
C MET A 169 -18.41 29.73 -12.52
N ALA A 170 -17.39 30.39 -13.08
CA ALA A 170 -16.28 29.75 -13.78
C ALA A 170 -14.99 29.83 -12.94
N ILE A 171 -14.22 28.74 -12.91
CA ILE A 171 -12.91 28.66 -12.24
C ILE A 171 -11.88 28.28 -13.31
N ALA A 172 -10.88 29.14 -13.50
CA ALA A 172 -9.74 28.82 -14.35
C ALA A 172 -8.84 27.79 -13.63
N LEU A 173 -8.49 26.72 -14.33
CA LEU A 173 -7.64 25.65 -13.81
C LEU A 173 -6.33 25.58 -14.59
N GLU A 174 -5.24 25.28 -13.89
CA GLU A 174 -3.94 24.95 -14.46
C GLU A 174 -3.48 23.57 -14.02
N ARG A 175 -2.49 23.00 -14.71
CA ARG A 175 -2.00 21.65 -14.39
C ARG A 175 -1.12 21.69 -13.14
N THR A 176 -1.32 20.71 -12.27
CA THR A 176 -0.41 20.48 -11.14
C THR A 176 0.88 19.83 -11.62
N ILE A 177 1.87 19.81 -10.72
CA ILE A 177 3.11 19.07 -10.95
C ILE A 177 2.84 17.57 -11.00
N ASP A 178 3.34 16.96 -12.06
CA ASP A 178 3.33 15.51 -12.22
C ASP A 178 4.47 14.89 -11.41
N ILE A 179 4.22 14.63 -10.12
CA ILE A 179 5.23 14.17 -9.14
C ILE A 179 5.98 12.94 -9.66
N ALA A 180 5.22 11.93 -10.09
CA ALA A 180 5.76 10.67 -10.58
C ALA A 180 6.64 10.86 -11.83
N ALA A 181 6.18 11.64 -12.82
CA ALA A 181 6.97 11.87 -14.02
C ALA A 181 8.19 12.74 -13.74
N THR A 182 8.08 13.69 -12.80
CA THR A 182 9.16 14.60 -12.45
C THR A 182 10.29 13.85 -11.75
N LEU A 183 9.97 13.08 -10.71
CA LEU A 183 10.97 12.26 -10.01
C LEU A 183 11.45 11.08 -10.86
N GLY A 184 10.62 10.58 -11.78
CA GLY A 184 11.02 9.58 -12.77
C GLY A 184 12.17 10.03 -13.69
N LYS A 185 12.34 11.34 -13.92
CA LYS A 185 13.46 11.90 -14.70
C LYS A 185 14.78 11.90 -13.94
N SER A 186 14.75 11.96 -12.61
CA SER A 186 15.93 11.95 -11.74
C SER A 186 16.18 10.59 -11.08
N LYS A 187 15.35 9.58 -11.39
CA LYS A 187 15.51 8.20 -10.90
C LYS A 187 16.85 7.62 -11.36
N SER A 188 17.63 7.10 -10.42
CA SER A 188 18.85 6.34 -10.73
C SER A 188 18.54 4.85 -10.94
N ASP A 189 19.46 4.13 -11.59
CA ASP A 189 19.32 2.68 -11.86
C ASP A 189 19.26 1.81 -10.58
N LYS A 190 19.63 2.36 -9.43
CA LYS A 190 19.57 1.68 -8.12
C LYS A 190 18.22 1.84 -7.43
N GLN A 191 17.35 2.69 -7.95
CA GLN A 191 16.06 3.00 -7.34
C GLN A 191 14.93 2.24 -8.01
N VAL A 192 13.96 1.82 -7.21
CA VAL A 192 12.72 1.21 -7.69
C VAL A 192 11.56 2.17 -7.52
N HIS A 193 10.81 2.41 -8.59
CA HIS A 193 9.60 3.22 -8.57
C HIS A 193 8.37 2.35 -8.83
N VAL A 194 7.38 2.44 -7.95
CA VAL A 194 6.10 1.75 -8.08
C VAL A 194 4.96 2.75 -8.22
N GLY A 195 4.21 2.64 -9.31
CA GLY A 195 3.06 3.50 -9.57
C GLY A 195 1.72 2.81 -9.35
N PHE A 196 0.67 3.61 -9.15
CA PHE A 196 -0.71 3.13 -9.21
C PHE A 196 -1.42 3.64 -10.46
N ALA A 197 -2.30 2.79 -10.99
CA ALA A 197 -3.22 3.13 -12.06
C ALA A 197 -4.65 2.83 -11.63
N LEU A 198 -5.53 3.77 -11.94
CA LEU A 198 -6.96 3.58 -11.89
C LEU A 198 -7.51 4.18 -13.17
N GLU A 199 -8.06 3.33 -14.02
CA GLU A 199 -8.59 3.75 -15.32
C GLU A 199 -9.97 3.13 -15.47
N THR A 200 -10.87 3.81 -16.17
CA THR A 200 -12.22 3.29 -16.45
C THR A 200 -12.31 2.64 -17.83
N ASN A 201 -11.38 3.00 -18.72
CA ASN A 201 -11.31 2.55 -20.11
C ASN A 201 -9.86 2.21 -20.48
N ASP A 202 -9.67 1.19 -21.33
CA ASP A 202 -8.35 0.76 -21.83
C ASP A 202 -7.27 0.58 -20.76
N GLU A 203 -7.69 0.05 -19.60
CA GLU A 203 -6.97 0.05 -18.33
C GLU A 203 -5.54 -0.51 -18.45
N MET A 204 -5.40 -1.65 -19.13
CA MET A 204 -4.12 -2.32 -19.35
C MET A 204 -3.17 -1.48 -20.24
N LYS A 205 -3.68 -0.90 -21.32
CA LYS A 205 -2.88 -0.09 -22.25
C LYS A 205 -2.38 1.17 -21.56
N HIS A 206 -3.23 1.82 -20.76
CA HIS A 206 -2.86 3.00 -19.98
C HIS A 206 -1.85 2.66 -18.88
N ALA A 207 -2.04 1.56 -18.15
CA ALA A 207 -1.09 1.09 -17.15
C ALA A 207 0.30 0.81 -17.76
N GLN A 208 0.33 0.16 -18.92
CA GLN A 208 1.59 -0.14 -19.62
C GLN A 208 2.26 1.12 -20.16
N GLY A 209 1.48 2.10 -20.66
CA GLY A 209 2.01 3.41 -21.02
C GLY A 209 2.55 4.21 -19.84
N LYS A 210 2.01 4.02 -18.62
CA LYS A 210 2.52 4.65 -17.39
C LYS A 210 3.88 4.10 -16.98
N LEU A 211 4.15 2.81 -17.15
CA LEU A 211 5.48 2.22 -16.89
C LEU A 211 6.57 3.04 -17.59
N THR A 212 6.45 3.23 -18.90
CA THR A 212 7.44 3.98 -19.69
C THR A 212 7.43 5.48 -19.40
N ARG A 213 6.26 6.13 -19.40
CA ARG A 213 6.18 7.60 -19.25
C ARG A 213 6.62 8.11 -17.89
N LYS A 214 6.49 7.31 -16.84
CA LYS A 214 6.83 7.67 -15.45
C LYS A 214 8.13 7.05 -14.98
N ASN A 215 8.79 6.25 -15.82
CA ASN A 215 9.97 5.48 -15.45
C ASN A 215 9.73 4.57 -14.22
N PHE A 216 8.58 3.88 -14.23
CA PHE A 216 8.19 2.94 -13.18
C PHE A 216 8.65 1.52 -13.50
N ASP A 217 9.02 0.79 -12.47
CA ASP A 217 9.38 -0.62 -12.55
C ASP A 217 8.14 -1.51 -12.41
N LEU A 218 7.23 -1.10 -11.52
CA LEU A 218 5.95 -1.75 -11.31
C LEU A 218 4.80 -0.74 -11.43
N VAL A 219 3.69 -1.17 -12.02
CA VAL A 219 2.41 -0.46 -11.98
C VAL A 219 1.34 -1.36 -11.40
N ILE A 220 0.70 -0.88 -10.34
CA ILE A 220 -0.42 -1.54 -9.68
C ILE A 220 -1.71 -0.99 -10.27
N LEU A 221 -2.37 -1.79 -11.11
CA LEU A 221 -3.65 -1.45 -11.71
C LEU A 221 -4.80 -1.92 -10.81
N ASN A 222 -5.58 -0.98 -10.29
CA ASN A 222 -6.77 -1.26 -9.49
C ASN A 222 -7.98 -1.50 -10.40
N SER A 223 -8.76 -2.55 -10.13
CA SER A 223 -10.06 -2.76 -10.80
C SER A 223 -11.14 -1.87 -10.18
N LEU A 224 -11.91 -1.17 -11.02
CA LEU A 224 -13.15 -0.47 -10.64
C LEU A 224 -14.43 -1.24 -10.96
N ARG A 225 -14.31 -2.33 -11.72
CA ARG A 225 -15.47 -3.04 -12.30
C ARG A 225 -16.11 -4.03 -11.33
N ASP A 226 -15.36 -4.47 -10.32
CA ASP A 226 -15.80 -5.45 -9.34
C ASP A 226 -16.45 -4.74 -8.14
N GLN A 227 -17.68 -5.13 -7.78
CA GLN A 227 -18.34 -4.60 -6.59
C GLN A 227 -17.47 -4.83 -5.35
N GLY A 228 -17.13 -3.74 -4.65
CA GLY A 228 -16.26 -3.76 -3.47
C GLY A 228 -14.80 -3.35 -3.73
N ALA A 229 -14.33 -3.30 -4.98
CA ALA A 229 -12.98 -2.83 -5.30
C ALA A 229 -12.89 -1.29 -5.36
N GLY A 230 -11.77 -0.69 -4.91
CA GLY A 230 -11.45 0.72 -5.14
C GLY A 230 -11.06 1.58 -3.91
N PHE A 231 -11.20 2.90 -4.06
CA PHE A 231 -10.59 3.89 -3.16
C PHE A 231 -11.16 3.94 -1.74
N GLN A 232 -12.47 3.75 -1.59
CA GLN A 232 -13.16 3.98 -0.31
C GLN A 232 -13.41 2.70 0.51
N GLY A 233 -13.48 1.54 -0.15
CA GLY A 233 -13.68 0.24 0.52
C GLY A 233 -12.45 -0.25 1.28
N ASP A 234 -12.62 -1.33 2.04
CA ASP A 234 -11.52 -2.00 2.76
C ASP A 234 -10.83 -3.09 1.94
N THR A 235 -11.40 -3.41 0.77
CA THR A 235 -10.88 -4.40 -0.17
C THR A 235 -10.39 -3.76 -1.46
N ASN A 236 -9.56 -4.50 -2.19
CA ASN A 236 -9.06 -4.11 -3.49
C ASN A 236 -8.75 -5.37 -4.31
N LYS A 237 -8.82 -5.24 -5.64
CA LYS A 237 -8.45 -6.27 -6.61
C LYS A 237 -7.47 -5.61 -7.57
N VAL A 238 -6.28 -6.18 -7.70
CA VAL A 238 -5.19 -5.54 -8.41
C VAL A 238 -4.60 -6.45 -9.47
N THR A 239 -4.10 -5.84 -10.53
CA THR A 239 -3.20 -6.46 -11.49
C THR A 239 -1.86 -5.74 -11.40
N ILE A 240 -0.77 -6.49 -11.25
CA ILE A 240 0.58 -5.95 -11.17
C ILE A 240 1.24 -6.11 -12.53
N LEU A 241 1.69 -5.00 -13.10
CA LEU A 241 2.39 -4.94 -14.37
C LEU A 241 3.86 -4.62 -14.13
N LYS A 242 4.74 -5.33 -14.84
CA LYS A 242 6.20 -5.14 -14.86
C LYS A 242 6.66 -4.98 -16.31
N HIS A 243 7.81 -4.35 -16.52
CA HIS A 243 8.43 -4.33 -17.85
C HIS A 243 8.70 -5.75 -18.36
N ASN A 244 8.32 -6.02 -19.61
CA ASN A 244 8.59 -7.28 -20.33
C ASN A 244 8.11 -8.56 -19.61
N SER A 245 7.10 -8.46 -18.75
CA SER A 245 6.53 -9.60 -18.02
C SER A 245 5.03 -9.70 -18.25
N GLU A 246 4.49 -10.91 -18.12
CA GLU A 246 3.04 -11.11 -18.11
C GLU A 246 2.41 -10.44 -16.88
N PRO A 247 1.23 -9.80 -17.02
CA PRO A 247 0.52 -9.21 -15.89
C PRO A 247 0.09 -10.26 -14.87
N ILE A 248 0.28 -9.97 -13.59
CA ILE A 248 -0.08 -10.87 -12.49
C ILE A 248 -1.37 -10.37 -11.85
N GLN A 249 -2.40 -11.21 -11.85
CA GLN A 249 -3.72 -10.85 -11.32
C GLN A 249 -3.90 -11.40 -9.91
N TYR A 250 -4.34 -10.54 -9.00
CA TYR A 250 -4.70 -10.93 -7.64
C TYR A 250 -6.21 -10.76 -7.43
N PRO A 251 -6.85 -11.71 -6.71
CA PRO A 251 -8.28 -11.65 -6.45
C PRO A 251 -8.65 -10.51 -5.49
N LEU A 252 -9.94 -10.23 -5.38
CA LEU A 252 -10.45 -9.25 -4.41
C LEU A 252 -10.13 -9.72 -2.98
N LYS A 253 -9.42 -8.88 -2.24
CA LYS A 253 -9.07 -9.13 -0.83
C LYS A 253 -8.85 -7.84 -0.06
N SER A 254 -8.58 -7.92 1.24
CA SER A 254 -8.35 -6.73 2.05
C SER A 254 -7.13 -5.94 1.57
N LYS A 255 -7.13 -4.62 1.73
CA LYS A 255 -6.00 -3.74 1.38
C LYS A 255 -4.69 -4.15 2.06
N ARG A 256 -4.76 -4.71 3.27
CA ARG A 256 -3.60 -5.27 3.97
C ARG A 256 -3.02 -6.47 3.23
N LEU A 257 -3.86 -7.42 2.82
CA LEU A 257 -3.39 -8.56 2.04
C LEU A 257 -2.90 -8.15 0.64
N VAL A 258 -3.49 -7.11 0.05
CA VAL A 258 -2.99 -6.56 -1.23
C VAL A 258 -1.62 -5.90 -1.05
N ALA A 259 -1.36 -5.22 0.08
CA ALA A 259 -0.04 -4.70 0.39
C ALA A 259 1.01 -5.82 0.46
N VAL A 260 0.69 -6.96 1.07
CA VAL A 260 1.56 -8.14 1.09
C VAL A 260 1.96 -8.58 -0.33
N ASP A 261 1.00 -8.71 -1.25
CA ASP A 261 1.30 -9.10 -2.64
C ASP A 261 2.20 -8.09 -3.33
N ILE A 262 1.88 -6.79 -3.18
CA ILE A 262 2.64 -5.72 -3.82
C ILE A 262 4.09 -5.75 -3.33
N ILE A 263 4.30 -5.94 -2.03
CA ILE A 263 5.64 -6.00 -1.47
C ILE A 263 6.36 -7.31 -1.81
N ASP A 264 5.65 -8.45 -1.90
CA ASP A 264 6.24 -9.69 -2.42
C ASP A 264 6.77 -9.53 -3.86
N GLU A 265 5.97 -8.92 -4.74
CA GLU A 265 6.38 -8.65 -6.13
C GLU A 265 7.49 -7.60 -6.23
N LEU A 266 7.47 -6.60 -5.34
CA LEU A 266 8.53 -5.59 -5.25
C LEU A 266 9.85 -6.21 -4.79
N VAL A 267 9.83 -7.04 -3.75
CA VAL A 267 11.03 -7.73 -3.25
C VAL A 267 11.60 -8.67 -4.30
N GLY A 268 10.76 -9.39 -5.05
CA GLY A 268 11.21 -10.23 -6.16
C GLY A 268 11.82 -9.45 -7.34
N PHE A 269 11.65 -8.13 -7.37
CA PHE A 269 12.27 -7.23 -8.36
C PHE A 269 13.64 -6.69 -7.92
N LEU A 270 13.90 -6.63 -6.61
CA LEU A 270 15.15 -6.12 -6.01
C LEU A 270 16.29 -7.15 -6.09
#